data_AF-A0A3E1ENB8-F1
#
_entry.id   AF-A0A3E1ENB8-F1
#
_cell.length_a   1.000
_cell.length_b   1.000
_cell.length_c   1.000
_cell.angle_alpha   90.00
_cell.angle_beta   90.00
_cell.angle_gamma   90.00
#
_symmetry.space_group_name_H-M   'P 1'
#
loop_
_entity.id
_entity.type
_entity.pdbx_description
1 polymer ?
#
loop_
_entity_poly.entity_id
_entity_poly.type
_entity_poly.pdbx_seq_one_letter_code
_entity_poly.pdbx_strand_id
1 'polypeptide(L)'
;MKKWMYVISVGSMLAIFLVFYLSETKKHEERERQRATEIAAKKAAEDARKAAIEAAARADAEKRTNQRLADEAKKEADRVAKWEAEGQRVKDTTAKANAESDRSAKQAAQLELQLSTLRTEKEKINREAFELAKQVELGKIKRRTAELEIQRITAMISAKAAQSSLARPPAALAQP
;
A
#
# COMPACT_ATOMS: atom_id res chain seq x y z
N MET A 1 -34.95 -32.73 -122.72
CA MET A 1 -33.86 -31.98 -122.03
C MET A 1 -34.33 -30.86 -121.08
N LYS A 2 -35.57 -30.85 -120.56
CA LYS A 2 -36.04 -29.82 -119.59
C LYS A 2 -36.18 -30.32 -118.14
N LYS A 3 -36.38 -31.63 -117.92
CA LYS A 3 -36.58 -32.22 -116.57
C LYS A 3 -35.30 -32.26 -115.71
N TRP A 4 -34.13 -32.44 -116.33
CA TRP A 4 -32.83 -32.44 -115.64
C TRP A 4 -32.37 -31.05 -115.19
N MET A 5 -32.88 -29.97 -115.81
CA MET A 5 -32.52 -28.60 -115.47
C MET A 5 -33.08 -28.16 -114.11
N TYR A 6 -34.29 -28.60 -113.75
CA TYR A 6 -34.87 -28.35 -112.43
C TYR A 6 -34.16 -29.14 -111.33
N VAL A 7 -33.74 -30.39 -111.60
CA VAL A 7 -32.99 -31.20 -110.62
C VAL A 7 -31.59 -30.63 -110.39
N ILE A 8 -30.89 -30.20 -111.44
CA ILE A 8 -29.56 -29.59 -111.31
C ILE A 8 -29.65 -28.21 -110.66
N SER A 9 -30.66 -27.40 -111.01
CA SER A 9 -30.85 -26.06 -110.42
C SER A 9 -31.30 -26.12 -108.95
N VAL A 10 -32.22 -27.02 -108.59
CA VAL A 10 -32.63 -27.19 -107.20
C VAL A 10 -31.51 -27.86 -106.40
N GLY A 11 -30.82 -28.85 -106.98
CA GLY A 11 -29.68 -29.51 -106.36
C GLY A 11 -28.50 -28.58 -106.11
N SER A 12 -28.18 -27.68 -107.05
CA SER A 12 -27.13 -26.68 -106.86
C SER A 12 -27.51 -25.64 -105.81
N MET A 13 -28.76 -25.18 -105.79
CA MET A 13 -29.26 -24.27 -104.77
C MET A 13 -29.23 -24.91 -103.37
N LEU A 14 -29.56 -26.20 -103.27
CA LEU A 14 -29.55 -26.96 -102.02
C LEU A 14 -28.11 -27.23 -101.54
N ALA A 15 -27.18 -27.50 -102.45
CA ALA A 15 -25.76 -27.64 -102.14
C ALA A 15 -25.14 -26.32 -101.64
N ILE A 16 -25.46 -25.20 -102.30
CA ILE A 16 -25.04 -23.85 -101.85
C ILE A 16 -25.63 -23.57 -100.46
N PHE A 17 -26.92 -23.85 -100.26
CA PHE A 17 -27.58 -23.69 -98.96
C PHE A 17 -26.92 -24.53 -97.85
N LEU A 18 -26.57 -25.79 -98.11
CA LEU A 18 -25.89 -26.66 -97.15
C LEU A 18 -24.51 -26.12 -96.73
N VAL A 19 -23.73 -25.58 -97.68
CA VAL A 19 -22.43 -24.96 -97.38
C VAL A 19 -22.60 -23.73 -96.50
N PHE A 20 -23.56 -22.86 -96.80
CA PHE A 20 -23.86 -21.69 -95.97
C PHE A 20 -24.41 -22.08 -94.60
N TYR A 21 -25.28 -23.09 -94.51
CA TYR A 21 -25.84 -23.59 -93.25
C TYR A 21 -24.75 -24.20 -92.34
N LEU A 22 -23.84 -25.01 -92.89
CA LEU A 22 -22.71 -25.58 -92.14
C LEU A 22 -21.69 -24.52 -91.71
N SER A 23 -21.48 -23.48 -92.52
CA SER A 23 -20.61 -22.34 -92.18
C SER A 23 -21.22 -21.50 -91.06
N GLU A 24 -22.51 -21.21 -91.13
CA GLU A 24 -23.20 -20.36 -90.15
C GLU A 24 -23.45 -21.08 -88.81
N THR A 25 -23.71 -22.39 -88.84
CA THR A 25 -23.77 -23.23 -87.62
C THR A 25 -22.44 -23.27 -86.89
N LYS A 26 -21.31 -23.46 -87.59
CA LYS A 26 -19.97 -23.36 -86.99
C LYS A 26 -19.68 -21.99 -86.39
N LYS A 27 -20.00 -20.90 -87.11
CA LYS A 27 -19.86 -19.53 -86.58
C LYS A 27 -20.78 -19.27 -85.38
N HIS A 28 -21.95 -19.91 -85.31
CA HIS A 28 -22.83 -19.83 -84.14
C HIS A 28 -22.25 -20.62 -82.96
N GLU A 29 -21.75 -21.83 -83.18
CA GLU A 29 -21.10 -22.62 -82.13
C GLU A 29 -19.85 -21.93 -81.57
N GLU A 30 -19.02 -21.32 -82.42
CA GLU A 30 -17.86 -20.54 -81.99
C GLU A 30 -18.26 -19.31 -81.18
N ARG A 31 -19.31 -18.58 -81.61
CA ARG A 31 -19.86 -17.43 -80.86
C ARG A 31 -20.44 -17.85 -79.52
N GLU A 32 -21.15 -18.97 -79.45
CA GLU A 32 -21.70 -19.49 -78.19
C GLU A 32 -20.61 -20.02 -77.26
N ARG A 33 -19.55 -20.66 -77.79
CA ARG A 33 -18.37 -21.04 -77.00
C ARG A 33 -17.64 -19.81 -76.46
N GLN A 34 -17.43 -18.77 -77.28
CA GLN A 34 -16.82 -17.52 -76.85
C GLN A 34 -17.66 -16.86 -75.75
N ARG A 35 -18.99 -16.74 -75.93
CA ARG A 35 -19.90 -16.24 -74.90
C ARG A 35 -19.85 -17.07 -73.61
N ALA A 36 -19.83 -18.40 -73.71
CA ALA A 36 -19.71 -19.27 -72.56
C ALA A 36 -18.39 -19.05 -71.81
N THR A 37 -17.26 -18.91 -72.52
CA THR A 37 -15.96 -18.61 -71.92
C THR A 37 -15.91 -17.22 -71.28
N GLU A 38 -16.51 -16.21 -71.91
CA GLU A 38 -16.58 -14.86 -71.36
C GLU A 38 -17.47 -14.80 -70.12
N ILE A 39 -18.61 -15.50 -70.12
CA ILE A 39 -19.50 -15.60 -68.96
C ILE A 39 -18.80 -16.35 -67.83
N ALA A 40 -18.11 -17.44 -68.12
CA ALA A 40 -17.33 -18.18 -67.12
C ALA A 40 -16.20 -17.32 -66.53
N ALA A 41 -15.47 -16.57 -67.37
CA ALA A 41 -14.42 -15.66 -66.92
C ALA A 41 -14.96 -14.51 -66.07
N LYS A 42 -16.10 -13.92 -66.47
CA LYS A 42 -16.77 -12.86 -65.69
C LYS A 42 -17.25 -13.39 -64.34
N LYS A 43 -17.89 -14.56 -64.31
CA LYS A 43 -18.30 -15.22 -63.06
C LYS A 43 -17.11 -15.51 -62.15
N ALA A 44 -16.04 -16.11 -62.68
CA ALA A 44 -14.82 -16.38 -61.91
C ALA A 44 -14.19 -15.09 -61.35
N ALA A 45 -14.17 -14.00 -62.13
CA ALA A 45 -13.66 -12.71 -61.67
C ALA A 45 -14.55 -12.07 -60.60
N GLU A 46 -15.88 -12.17 -60.71
CA GLU A 46 -16.81 -11.70 -59.70
C GLU A 46 -16.73 -12.52 -58.41
N ASP A 47 -16.64 -13.85 -58.51
CA ASP A 47 -16.50 -14.74 -57.36
C ASP A 47 -15.16 -14.53 -56.65
N ALA A 48 -14.07 -14.34 -57.40
CA ALA A 48 -12.76 -13.98 -56.83
C ALA A 48 -12.81 -12.61 -56.12
N ARG A 49 -13.50 -11.61 -56.70
CA ARG A 49 -13.70 -10.30 -56.05
C ARG A 49 -14.52 -10.41 -54.77
N LYS A 50 -15.61 -11.18 -54.78
CA LYS A 50 -16.43 -11.45 -53.59
C LYS A 50 -15.61 -12.13 -52.50
N ALA A 51 -14.87 -13.18 -52.85
CA ALA A 51 -14.00 -13.90 -51.92
C ALA A 51 -12.91 -12.98 -51.31
N ALA A 52 -12.29 -12.11 -52.11
CA ALA A 52 -11.30 -11.15 -51.62
C ALA A 52 -11.91 -10.11 -50.66
N ILE A 53 -13.11 -9.59 -50.97
CA ILE A 53 -13.83 -8.66 -50.10
C ILE A 53 -14.22 -9.33 -48.78
N GLU A 54 -14.73 -10.56 -48.84
CA GLU A 54 -15.09 -11.32 -47.63
C GLU A 54 -13.86 -11.65 -46.77
N ALA A 55 -12.74 -12.05 -47.38
CA ALA A 55 -11.50 -12.30 -46.66
C ALA A 55 -10.95 -11.03 -46.00
N ALA A 56 -10.98 -9.89 -46.70
CA ALA A 56 -10.57 -8.60 -46.15
C ALA A 56 -11.48 -8.15 -45.00
N ALA A 57 -12.80 -8.34 -45.14
CA ALA A 57 -13.77 -8.02 -44.09
C ALA A 57 -13.58 -8.90 -42.84
N ARG A 58 -13.30 -10.20 -43.01
CA ARG A 58 -12.99 -11.11 -41.90
C ARG A 58 -11.69 -10.71 -41.20
N ALA A 59 -10.62 -10.43 -41.95
CA ALA A 59 -9.34 -10.02 -41.38
C ALA A 59 -9.43 -8.70 -40.60
N ASP A 60 -10.17 -7.70 -41.11
CA ASP A 60 -10.40 -6.44 -40.39
C ASP A 60 -11.26 -6.66 -39.13
N ALA A 61 -12.29 -7.50 -39.21
CA ALA A 61 -13.11 -7.86 -38.05
C ALA A 61 -12.29 -8.57 -36.96
N GLU A 62 -11.47 -9.55 -37.33
CA GLU A 62 -10.55 -10.25 -36.42
C GLU A 62 -9.54 -9.29 -35.79
N LYS A 63 -8.94 -8.39 -36.59
CA LYS A 63 -8.02 -7.38 -36.08
C LYS A 63 -8.67 -6.48 -35.03
N ARG A 64 -9.90 -5.99 -35.28
CA ARG A 64 -10.63 -5.15 -34.31
C ARG A 64 -11.05 -5.92 -33.06
N THR A 65 -11.37 -7.20 -33.19
CA THR A 65 -11.68 -8.07 -32.04
C THR A 65 -10.42 -8.28 -31.20
N ASN A 66 -9.30 -8.62 -31.81
CA ASN A 66 -8.02 -8.81 -31.12
C ASN A 66 -7.54 -7.53 -30.43
N GLN A 67 -7.72 -6.37 -31.07
CA GLN A 67 -7.42 -5.07 -30.44
C GLN A 67 -8.29 -4.82 -29.21
N ARG A 68 -9.61 -5.06 -29.30
CA ARG A 68 -10.52 -4.92 -28.15
C ARG A 68 -10.15 -5.85 -27.01
N LEU A 69 -9.89 -7.13 -27.30
CA LEU A 69 -9.47 -8.10 -26.29
C LEU A 69 -8.14 -7.71 -25.63
N ALA A 70 -7.16 -7.21 -26.40
CA ALA A 70 -5.89 -6.75 -25.86
C ALA A 70 -6.05 -5.50 -24.98
N ASP A 71 -6.90 -4.54 -25.39
CA ASP A 71 -7.17 -3.33 -24.61
C ASP A 71 -7.96 -3.64 -23.33
N GLU A 72 -8.92 -4.56 -23.40
CA GLU A 72 -9.66 -5.06 -22.23
C GLU A 72 -8.73 -5.81 -21.27
N ALA A 73 -7.86 -6.69 -21.78
CA ALA A 73 -6.88 -7.40 -20.96
C ALA A 73 -5.91 -6.44 -20.26
N LYS A 74 -5.45 -5.38 -20.95
CA LYS A 74 -4.60 -4.33 -20.35
C LYS A 74 -5.35 -3.57 -19.26
N LYS A 75 -6.59 -3.14 -19.52
CA LYS A 75 -7.40 -2.43 -18.53
C LYS A 75 -7.65 -3.28 -17.29
N GLU A 76 -7.90 -4.57 -17.46
CA GLU A 76 -8.09 -5.50 -16.35
C GLU A 76 -6.80 -5.69 -15.56
N ALA A 77 -5.68 -5.94 -16.25
CA ALA A 77 -4.37 -6.07 -15.61
C ALA A 77 -3.99 -4.80 -14.82
N ASP A 78 -4.20 -3.61 -15.39
CA ASP A 78 -3.96 -2.33 -14.71
C ASP A 78 -4.88 -2.14 -13.50
N ARG A 79 -6.15 -2.58 -13.60
CA ARG A 79 -7.11 -2.50 -12.49
C ARG A 79 -6.69 -3.42 -11.35
N VAL A 80 -6.33 -4.67 -11.65
CA VAL A 80 -5.88 -5.66 -10.67
C VAL A 80 -4.58 -5.18 -10.01
N ALA A 81 -3.60 -4.74 -10.80
CA ALA A 81 -2.32 -4.24 -10.28
C ALA A 81 -2.52 -3.02 -9.35
N LYS A 82 -3.41 -2.08 -9.70
CA LYS A 82 -3.76 -0.95 -8.82
C LYS A 82 -4.44 -1.41 -7.54
N TRP A 83 -5.38 -2.34 -7.64
CA TRP A 83 -6.10 -2.86 -6.47
C TRP A 83 -5.16 -3.60 -5.51
N GLU A 84 -4.25 -4.42 -6.03
CA GLU A 84 -3.23 -5.11 -5.25
C GLU A 84 -2.25 -4.13 -4.60
N ALA A 85 -1.78 -3.12 -5.35
CA ALA A 85 -0.87 -2.10 -4.84
C ALA A 85 -1.51 -1.27 -3.70
N GLU A 86 -2.76 -0.82 -3.88
CA GLU A 86 -3.50 -0.12 -2.83
C GLU A 86 -3.80 -1.05 -1.64
N GLY A 87 -4.16 -2.30 -1.90
CA GLY A 87 -4.38 -3.30 -0.85
C GLY A 87 -3.12 -3.54 0.00
N GLN A 88 -1.95 -3.62 -0.64
CA GLN A 88 -0.68 -3.74 0.05
C GLN A 88 -0.32 -2.47 0.83
N ARG A 89 -0.52 -1.29 0.22
CA ARG A 89 -0.32 0.01 0.89
C ARG A 89 -1.17 0.11 2.15
N VAL A 90 -2.45 -0.24 2.08
CA VAL A 90 -3.35 -0.23 3.24
C VAL A 90 -2.82 -1.17 4.32
N LYS A 91 -2.52 -2.43 3.98
CA LYS A 91 -1.94 -3.40 4.93
C LYS A 91 -0.69 -2.87 5.62
N ASP A 92 0.26 -2.33 4.85
CA ASP A 92 1.53 -1.82 5.38
C ASP A 92 1.31 -0.62 6.30
N THR A 93 0.41 0.30 5.94
CA THR A 93 0.06 1.46 6.78
C THR A 93 -0.63 1.04 8.07
N THR A 94 -1.57 0.09 8.01
CA THR A 94 -2.24 -0.46 9.20
C THR A 94 -1.25 -1.18 10.12
N ALA A 95 -0.35 -2.01 9.56
CA ALA A 95 0.68 -2.68 10.34
C ALA A 95 1.61 -1.69 11.06
N LYS A 96 2.04 -0.63 10.36
CA LYS A 96 2.86 0.44 10.95
C LYS A 96 2.12 1.18 12.07
N ALA A 97 0.86 1.57 11.83
CA ALA A 97 0.06 2.27 12.83
C ALA A 97 -0.19 1.42 14.08
N ASN A 98 -0.46 0.12 13.91
CA ASN A 98 -0.62 -0.79 15.04
C ASN A 98 0.68 -0.93 15.83
N ALA A 99 1.83 -1.09 15.16
CA ALA A 99 3.12 -1.18 15.83
C ALA A 99 3.47 0.10 16.60
N GLU A 100 3.14 1.27 16.06
CA GLU A 100 3.33 2.55 16.73
C GLU A 100 2.39 2.72 17.93
N SER A 101 1.13 2.28 17.80
CA SER A 101 0.16 2.25 18.89
C SER A 101 0.65 1.37 20.04
N ASP A 102 1.10 0.15 19.75
CA ASP A 102 1.65 -0.78 20.75
C ASP A 102 2.88 -0.20 21.45
N ARG A 103 3.78 0.46 20.70
CA ARG A 103 4.96 1.11 21.27
C ARG A 103 4.55 2.25 22.19
N SER A 104 3.62 3.09 21.77
CA SER A 104 3.12 4.22 22.56
C SER A 104 2.41 3.75 23.83
N ALA A 105 1.61 2.69 23.74
CA ALA A 105 0.94 2.09 24.89
C ALA A 105 1.94 1.55 25.93
N LYS A 106 3.01 0.87 25.48
CA LYS A 106 4.10 0.41 26.37
C LYS A 106 4.82 1.58 27.04
N GLN A 107 5.11 2.64 26.29
CA GLN A 107 5.75 3.85 26.85
C GLN A 107 4.84 4.54 27.87
N ALA A 108 3.54 4.65 27.60
CA ALA A 108 2.56 5.21 28.53
C ALA A 108 2.53 4.40 29.84
N ALA A 109 2.41 3.07 29.74
CA ALA A 109 2.42 2.19 30.91
C ALA A 109 3.73 2.30 31.73
N GLN A 110 4.88 2.41 31.05
CA GLN A 110 6.17 2.60 31.71
C GLN A 110 6.23 3.95 32.44
N LEU A 111 5.75 5.03 31.82
CA LEU A 111 5.71 6.36 32.43
C LEU A 111 4.75 6.40 33.62
N GLU A 112 3.59 5.75 33.54
CA GLU A 112 2.66 5.62 34.66
C GLU A 112 3.29 4.88 35.85
N LEU A 113 4.02 3.79 35.59
CA LEU A 113 4.75 3.06 36.61
C LEU A 113 5.83 3.93 37.26
N GLN A 114 6.63 4.64 36.46
CA GLN A 114 7.64 5.57 36.96
C GLN A 114 7.02 6.68 37.82
N LEU A 115 5.89 7.25 37.38
CA LEU A 115 5.18 8.29 38.11
C LEU A 115 4.67 7.77 39.45
N SER A 116 4.10 6.56 39.49
CA SER A 116 3.67 5.93 40.75
C SER A 116 4.86 5.71 41.70
N THR A 117 5.99 5.24 41.18
CA THR A 117 7.21 4.98 41.95
C THR A 117 7.77 6.28 42.54
N LEU A 118 7.90 7.32 41.71
CA LEU A 118 8.37 8.64 42.14
C LEU A 118 7.46 9.27 43.19
N ARG A 119 6.14 9.08 43.09
CA ARG A 119 5.20 9.53 44.14
C ARG A 119 5.46 8.81 45.46
N THR A 120 5.62 7.49 45.43
CA THR A 120 5.92 6.70 46.64
C THR A 120 7.27 7.07 47.25
N GLU A 121 8.30 7.25 46.42
CA GLU A 121 9.63 7.68 46.86
C GLU A 121 9.61 9.09 47.47
N LYS A 122 8.90 10.03 46.85
CA LYS A 122 8.72 11.39 47.40
C LYS A 122 8.08 11.33 48.78
N GLU A 123 7.00 10.58 48.95
CA GLU A 123 6.33 10.43 50.25
C GLU A 123 7.24 9.80 51.30
N LYS A 124 8.05 8.81 50.91
CA LYS A 124 9.05 8.20 51.79
C LYS A 124 10.11 9.22 52.23
N ILE A 125 10.72 9.93 51.28
CA ILE A 125 11.76 10.94 51.54
C ILE A 125 11.20 12.06 52.41
N ASN A 126 9.96 12.51 52.19
CA ASN A 126 9.33 13.53 53.02
C ASN A 126 9.19 13.08 54.48
N ARG A 127 8.82 11.82 54.72
CA ARG A 127 8.75 11.25 56.08
C ARG A 127 10.13 11.15 56.72
N GLU A 128 11.12 10.67 55.98
CA GLU A 128 12.50 10.56 56.46
C GLU A 128 13.09 11.94 56.79
N ALA A 129 12.85 12.95 55.95
CA ALA A 129 13.27 14.33 56.20
C ALA A 129 12.60 14.91 57.45
N PHE A 130 11.30 14.64 57.65
CA PHE A 130 10.59 15.07 58.85
C PHE A 130 11.12 14.41 60.12
N GLU A 131 11.34 13.09 60.11
CA GLU A 131 11.92 12.38 61.27
C GLU A 131 13.35 12.84 61.57
N LEU A 132 14.17 13.10 60.54
CA LEU A 132 15.50 13.66 60.74
C LEU A 132 15.44 15.05 61.38
N ALA A 133 14.55 15.93 60.92
CA ALA A 133 14.34 17.25 61.51
C ALA A 133 13.91 17.14 62.98
N LYS A 134 13.01 16.23 63.30
CA LYS A 134 12.58 15.94 64.67
C LYS A 134 13.74 15.45 65.55
N GLN A 135 14.59 14.55 65.05
CA GLN A 135 15.76 14.08 65.79
C GLN A 135 16.75 15.22 66.09
N VAL A 136 16.96 16.13 65.13
CA VAL A 136 17.81 17.32 65.33
C VAL A 136 17.24 18.22 66.43
N GLU A 137 15.94 18.50 66.42
CA GLU A 137 15.30 19.32 67.45
C GLU A 137 15.33 18.64 68.84
N LEU A 138 15.08 17.33 68.91
CA LEU A 138 15.23 16.57 70.16
C LEU A 138 16.68 16.63 70.69
N GLY A 139 17.66 16.54 69.80
CA GLY A 139 19.08 16.71 70.14
C GLY A 139 19.38 18.10 70.72
N LYS A 140 18.85 19.16 70.10
CA LYS A 140 18.99 20.54 70.60
C LYS A 140 18.36 20.72 71.98
N ILE A 141 17.17 20.15 72.21
CA ILE A 141 16.51 20.19 73.52
C ILE A 141 17.37 19.48 74.57
N LYS A 142 17.80 18.24 74.29
CA LYS A 142 18.67 17.46 75.21
C LYS A 142 19.94 18.22 75.56
N ARG A 143 20.57 18.88 74.57
CA ARG A 143 21.76 19.71 74.80
C ARG A 143 21.46 20.88 75.74
N ARG A 144 20.39 21.63 75.51
CA ARG A 144 19.98 22.74 76.40
C ARG A 144 19.67 22.25 77.81
N THR A 145 19.00 21.10 77.95
CA THR A 145 18.74 20.50 79.27
C THR A 145 20.03 20.15 79.99
N ALA A 146 20.98 19.51 79.30
CA ALA A 146 22.29 19.19 79.88
C ALA A 146 23.09 20.46 80.27
N GLU A 147 23.05 21.50 79.44
CA GLU A 147 23.68 22.81 79.74
C GLU A 147 23.10 23.42 81.03
N LEU A 148 21.77 23.40 81.22
CA LEU A 148 21.12 23.90 82.43
C LEU A 148 21.48 23.08 83.67
N GLU A 149 21.59 21.75 83.54
CA GLU A 149 21.99 20.87 84.63
C GLU A 149 23.45 21.09 85.05
N ILE A 150 24.36 21.25 84.09
CA ILE A 150 25.76 21.63 84.33
C ILE A 150 25.82 22.98 85.07
N GLN A 151 25.07 23.99 84.62
CA GLN A 151 25.01 25.28 85.29
C GLN A 151 24.51 25.15 86.74
N ARG A 152 23.46 24.36 86.96
CA ARG A 152 22.90 24.10 88.30
C ARG A 152 23.90 23.40 89.22
N ILE A 153 24.57 22.34 88.74
CA ILE A 153 25.59 21.61 89.50
C ILE A 153 26.77 22.53 89.82
N THR A 154 27.22 23.31 88.84
CA THR A 154 28.32 24.29 89.03
C THR A 154 27.95 25.33 90.09
N ALA A 155 26.73 25.88 90.04
CA ALA A 155 26.22 26.81 91.04
C ALA A 155 26.10 26.16 92.45
N MET A 156 25.71 24.89 92.53
CA MET A 156 25.64 24.16 93.79
C MET A 156 27.04 23.91 94.38
N ILE A 157 28.00 23.50 93.54
CA ILE A 157 29.40 23.29 93.96
C ILE A 157 30.01 24.62 94.41
N SER A 158 29.82 25.71 93.68
CA SER A 158 30.34 27.03 94.07
C SER A 158 29.71 27.53 95.37
N ALA A 159 28.40 27.34 95.57
CA ALA A 159 27.73 27.66 96.83
C ALA A 159 28.26 26.82 98.00
N LYS A 160 28.44 25.50 97.82
CA LYS A 160 29.04 24.62 98.84
C LYS A 160 30.49 25.00 99.15
N ALA A 161 31.28 25.31 98.13
CA ALA A 161 32.66 25.76 98.31
C ALA A 161 32.72 27.06 99.11
N ALA A 162 31.84 28.04 98.81
CA ALA A 162 31.74 29.28 99.58
C ALA A 162 31.32 29.08 101.04
N GLN A 163 30.54 28.04 101.33
CA GLN A 163 30.12 27.67 102.69
C GLN A 163 31.13 26.78 103.43
N SER A 164 32.14 26.24 102.73
CA SER A 164 33.15 25.37 103.32
C SER A 164 34.20 26.18 104.08
N SER A 165 34.43 25.82 105.35
CA SER A 165 35.47 26.43 106.19
C SER A 165 36.90 26.20 105.67
N LEU A 166 37.11 25.17 104.84
CA LEU A 166 38.40 24.85 104.22
C LEU A 166 38.76 25.76 103.03
N ALA A 167 37.77 26.43 102.42
CA ALA A 167 37.96 27.35 101.30
C ALA A 167 38.02 28.83 101.73
N ARG A 168 37.80 29.10 103.03
CA ARG A 168 37.99 30.42 103.63
C ARG A 168 39.49 30.59 103.93
N PRO A 169 40.15 31.69 103.49
CA PRO A 169 41.51 31.96 103.92
C PRO A 169 41.55 31.97 105.45
N PRO A 170 42.55 31.33 106.09
CA PRO A 170 42.64 31.30 107.54
C PRO A 170 42.57 32.74 108.05
N ALA A 171 41.71 32.97 109.05
CA ALA A 171 41.61 34.28 109.69
C ALA A 171 43.03 34.71 110.09
N ALA A 172 43.52 35.80 109.49
CA ALA A 172 44.81 36.35 109.86
C ALA A 172 44.76 36.58 111.37
N LEU A 173 45.66 35.91 112.09
CA LEU A 173 45.84 36.10 113.52
C LEU A 173 46.09 37.60 113.73
N ALA A 174 45.10 38.28 114.31
CA ALA A 174 45.29 39.62 114.83
C ALA A 174 46.38 39.51 115.91
N GLN A 175 47.59 39.94 115.57
CA GLN A 175 48.65 40.12 116.57
C GLN A 175 48.42 41.46 117.27
N PRO A 176 48.71 41.53 118.59
CA PRO A 176 48.36 42.65 119.47
C PRO A 176 49.04 43.97 119.08
#